data_AF-S2SAE6-F1
#
_entry.id   AF-S2SAE6-F1
#
_cell.length_a   1.000
_cell.length_b   1.000
_cell.length_c   1.000
_cell.angle_alpha   90.00
_cell.angle_beta   90.00
_cell.angle_gamma   90.00
#
_symmetry.space_group_name_H-M   'P 1'
#
loop_
_entity.id
_entity.type
_entity.pdbx_description
1 polymer ?
#
loop_
_entity_poly.entity_id
_entity_poly.type
_entity_poly.pdbx_seq_one_letter_code
_entity_poly.pdbx_strand_id
1 'polypeptide(L)' 'DLTGWSKSDVLKFVQLTGKKFKLVGDGFVTQQSIAAGTLLGDTSGTIKFKQQ' A
#
# COMPACT_ATOMS: atom_id res chain seq x y z
N ASP A 1 -5.16 0.38 -7.51
CA ASP A 1 -5.46 1.36 -6.45
C ASP A 1 -5.66 0.56 -5.17
N LEU A 2 -5.06 0.98 -4.07
CA LEU A 2 -5.16 0.30 -2.76
C LEU A 2 -6.07 1.05 -1.79
N THR A 3 -6.67 2.18 -2.19
CA THR A 3 -7.56 2.98 -1.33
C THR A 3 -8.69 2.12 -0.77
N GLY A 4 -8.93 2.21 0.54
CA GLY A 4 -9.94 1.42 1.25
C GLY A 4 -9.53 -0.01 1.63
N TRP A 5 -8.34 -0.48 1.24
CA TRP A 5 -7.84 -1.78 1.69
C TRP A 5 -7.45 -1.73 3.16
N SER A 6 -7.67 -2.83 3.87
CA SER A 6 -7.18 -2.97 5.23
C SER A 6 -5.66 -3.12 5.23
N LYS A 7 -5.00 -2.73 6.33
CA LYS A 7 -3.55 -2.95 6.50
C LYS A 7 -3.17 -4.43 6.35
N SER A 8 -4.03 -5.35 6.78
CA SER A 8 -3.84 -6.80 6.61
C SER A 8 -3.81 -7.23 5.14
N ASP A 9 -4.68 -6.66 4.30
CA ASP A 9 -4.71 -6.97 2.86
C ASP A 9 -3.48 -6.39 2.16
N VAL A 10 -3.04 -5.19 2.55
CA VAL A 10 -1.81 -4.59 2.03
C VAL A 10 -0.58 -5.43 2.42
N LEU A 11 -0.52 -5.96 3.64
CA LEU A 11 0.58 -6.84 4.06
C LEU A 11 0.65 -8.11 3.21
N LYS A 12 -0.49 -8.75 2.92
CA LYS A 12 -0.55 -9.91 2.03
C LYS A 12 -0.10 -9.55 0.62
N PHE A 13 -0.55 -8.41 0.09
CA PHE A 13 -0.13 -7.91 -1.21
C PHE A 13 1.39 -7.70 -1.30
N VAL A 14 2.00 -7.10 -0.27
CA VAL A 14 3.45 -6.91 -0.19
C VAL A 14 4.19 -8.25 -0.18
N GLN A 15 3.69 -9.23 0.59
CA GLN A 15 4.26 -10.57 0.62
C GLN A 15 4.19 -11.28 -0.74
N LEU A 16 3.04 -11.21 -1.42
CA LEU A 16 2.84 -11.86 -2.72
C LEU A 16 3.67 -11.23 -3.84
N THR A 17 3.85 -9.91 -3.81
CA THR A 17 4.56 -9.17 -4.85
C THR A 17 6.06 -9.05 -4.60
N GLY A 18 6.52 -9.31 -3.37
CA GLY A 18 7.91 -9.09 -2.93
C GLY A 18 8.33 -7.62 -2.93
N LYS A 19 7.38 -6.68 -3.10
CA LYS A 19 7.67 -5.25 -3.22
C LYS A 19 7.77 -4.58 -1.87
N LYS A 20 8.80 -3.76 -1.69
CA LYS A 20 9.02 -3.04 -0.44
C LYS A 20 8.27 -1.71 -0.45
N PHE A 21 7.28 -1.59 0.43
CA PHE A 21 6.57 -0.35 0.68
C PHE A 21 6.78 0.12 2.12
N LYS A 22 6.87 1.43 2.29
CA LYS A 22 6.82 2.05 3.61
C LYS A 22 5.35 2.16 4.04
N LEU A 23 4.97 1.41 5.06
CA LEU A 23 3.61 1.44 5.62
C LEU A 23 3.57 2.40 6.81
N VAL A 24 2.66 3.38 6.79
CA VAL A 24 2.56 4.42 7.83
C VAL A 24 1.14 4.51 8.39
N GLY A 25 0.99 4.30 9.69
CA GLY A 25 -0.31 4.28 10.38
C GLY A 25 -0.99 2.92 10.39
N ASP A 26 -2.27 2.91 10.77
CA ASP A 26 -3.12 1.72 10.92
C ASP A 26 -4.55 1.97 10.41
N GLY A 27 -5.33 0.90 10.22
CA GLY A 27 -6.69 0.95 9.67
C GLY A 27 -6.73 0.72 8.16
N PHE A 28 -7.35 1.63 7.43
CA PHE A 28 -7.59 1.52 5.99
C PHE A 28 -6.73 2.50 5.20
N VAL A 29 -6.32 2.11 3.99
CA VAL A 29 -5.52 2.97 3.11
C VAL A 29 -6.30 4.22 2.73
N THR A 30 -5.71 5.38 2.98
CA THR A 30 -6.25 6.69 2.58
C THR A 30 -5.37 7.40 1.57
N GLN A 31 -4.09 7.04 1.47
CA GLN A 31 -3.15 7.64 0.53
C GLN A 31 -2.09 6.63 0.10
N GLN A 32 -1.74 6.66 -1.17
CA GLN A 32 -0.60 5.96 -1.75
C GLN A 32 0.29 6.94 -2.51
N SER A 33 1.61 6.78 -2.43
CA SER A 33 2.55 7.66 -3.16
C SER A 33 2.76 7.24 -4.61
N ILE A 34 2.48 5.97 -4.96
CA ILE A 34 2.54 5.48 -6.34
C ILE A 34 1.17 5.69 -6.97
N ALA A 35 1.11 6.21 -8.18
CA ALA A 35 -0.16 6.39 -8.89
C ALA A 35 -0.84 5.04 -9.19
N ALA A 36 -2.17 5.04 -9.25
CA ALA A 36 -2.91 3.86 -9.68
C ALA A 36 -2.58 3.55 -11.15
N GLY A 37 -2.45 2.25 -11.48
CA GLY A 37 -2.10 1.81 -12.84
C GLY A 37 -0.61 1.84 -13.17
N THR A 38 0.24 2.35 -12.27
CA THR A 38 1.70 2.29 -12.44
C THR A 38 2.19 0.83 -12.38
N LEU A 39 3.02 0.45 -13.35
CA LEU A 39 3.75 -0.82 -13.32
C LEU A 39 4.74 -0.80 -12.15
N LEU A 40 4.62 -1.76 -11.24
CA LEU A 40 5.32 -1.72 -9.95
C LEU A 40 6.83 -1.90 -10.04
N GLY A 41 7.36 -2.54 -11.11
CA GLY A 41 8.80 -2.64 -11.40
C GLY A 41 9.69 -2.78 -10.16
N ASP A 42 10.77 -2.02 -10.07
CA ASP A 42 11.56 -1.85 -8.83
C ASP A 42 11.14 -0.61 -8.03
N THR A 43 9.92 -0.13 -8.26
CA THR A 43 9.41 1.08 -7.63
C THR A 43 9.12 0.82 -6.15
N SER A 44 9.58 1.73 -5.31
CA SER A 44 9.22 1.78 -3.89
C SER A 44 8.23 2.91 -3.64
N GLY A 45 7.41 2.75 -2.60
CA GLY A 45 6.37 3.73 -2.30
C GLY A 45 6.00 3.76 -0.84
N THR A 46 5.24 4.78 -0.46
CA THR A 46 4.63 4.93 0.86
C THR A 46 3.13 4.74 0.76
N ILE A 47 2.58 3.93 1.66
CA ILE A 47 1.14 3.71 1.82
C ILE A 47 0.77 4.21 3.22
N LYS A 48 -0.19 5.13 3.30
CA LYS A 48 -0.68 5.69 4.55
C LYS A 48 -2.06 5.14 4.88
N PHE A 49 -2.22 4.80 6.15
CA PHE A 49 -3.45 4.27 6.71
C PHE A 49 -4.05 5.25 7.70
N LYS A 50 -5.38 5.25 7.82
CA LYS A 50 -6.10 5.96 8.86
C LYS A 50 -7.15 5.03 9.45
N GLN A 51 -7.30 5.05 10.78
CA GLN A 51 -8.44 4.43 11.45
C GLN A 51 -9.68 5.26 11.13
N GLN A 52 -10.75 4.58 10.72
CA GLN A 52 -12.05 5.21 10.45
C GLN A 52 -12.72 5.65 11.73
#